data_AF-A0AAF0V166-F1
#
_entry.id   AF-A0AAF0V166-F1
#
_cell.length_a   1.000
_cell.length_b   1.000
_cell.length_c   1.000
_cell.angle_alpha   90.00
_cell.angle_beta   90.00
_cell.angle_gamma   90.00
#
_symmetry.space_group_name_H-M   'P 1'
#
loop_
_entity.id
_entity.type
_entity.pdbx_description
1 polymer ?
#
loop_
_entity_poly.entity_id
_entity_poly.type
_entity_poly.pdbx_seq_one_letter_code
_entity_poly.pdbx_strand_id
1 'polypeptide(L)'
;MAIETDLLVILGRSIRISTYQGLSLQTRYNSTVRVNPNYPQAVALLNWAKENKTMLLSSPSDKTSPSSSIAPMIVTPAGQQLISIVEILSAPSVSHT
;
A
#
# COMPACT_ATOMS: atom_id res chain seq x y z
N MET A 1 29.25 -1.42 -4.78
CA MET A 1 29.01 -0.76 -3.49
C MET A 1 27.57 -1.06 -3.10
N ALA A 2 27.34 -2.01 -2.20
CA ALA A 2 25.99 -2.42 -1.82
C ALA A 2 25.36 -1.30 -0.99
N ILE A 3 24.18 -0.86 -1.39
CA ILE A 3 23.40 0.13 -0.63
C ILE A 3 23.01 -0.57 0.67
N GLU A 4 23.58 -0.15 1.79
CA GLU A 4 23.20 -0.66 3.09
C GLU A 4 21.75 -0.19 3.35
N THR A 5 20.79 -1.08 3.10
CA THR A 5 19.40 -0.80 3.40
C THR A 5 19.25 -0.74 4.91
N ASP A 6 19.20 0.47 5.46
CA ASP A 6 18.84 0.68 6.85
C ASP A 6 17.43 0.13 7.09
N LEU A 7 17.36 -0.98 7.82
CA LEU A 7 16.10 -1.61 8.20
C LEU A 7 15.42 -0.73 9.24
N LEU A 8 14.14 -0.44 9.01
CA LEU A 8 13.31 0.34 9.92
C LEU A 8 12.26 -0.55 10.58
N VAL A 9 11.92 -0.23 11.83
CA VAL A 9 10.82 -0.88 12.54
C VAL A 9 9.67 0.12 12.68
N ILE A 10 8.49 -0.30 12.25
CA ILE A 10 7.27 0.51 12.32
C ILE A 10 6.30 -0.15 13.30
N LEU A 11 5.87 0.62 14.31
CA LEU A 11 4.79 0.23 15.20
C LEU A 11 3.51 0.98 14.82
N GLY A 12 2.52 0.23 14.35
CA GLY A 12 1.17 0.72 14.11
C GLY A 12 0.24 0.40 15.27
N ARG A 13 -0.54 1.37 15.73
CA ARG A 13 -1.64 1.20 16.70
C ARG A 13 -2.96 1.60 16.07
N SER A 14 -4.02 0.88 16.41
CA SER A 14 -5.38 1.10 15.86
C SER A 14 -5.40 1.03 14.33
N ILE A 15 -4.66 0.08 13.75
CA ILE A 15 -4.62 -0.15 12.30
C ILE A 15 -5.78 -1.05 11.89
N ARG A 16 -6.44 -0.71 10.79
CA ARG A 16 -7.55 -1.49 10.24
C ARG A 16 -7.03 -2.58 9.32
N ILE A 17 -7.63 -3.78 9.41
CA ILE A 17 -7.54 -4.79 8.36
C ILE A 17 -8.56 -4.47 7.25
N SER A 18 -8.10 -4.44 6.02
CA SER A 18 -8.89 -4.20 4.82
C SER A 18 -8.74 -5.38 3.86
N THR A 19 -9.78 -5.61 3.05
CA THR A 19 -9.76 -6.57 1.94
C THR A 19 -9.67 -5.87 0.58
N TYR A 20 -9.45 -4.54 0.57
CA TYR A 20 -9.26 -3.77 -0.65
C TYR A 20 -7.99 -4.24 -1.35
N GLN A 21 -8.15 -4.72 -2.59
CA GLN A 21 -7.09 -5.34 -3.40
C GLN A 21 -6.38 -6.52 -2.69
N GLY A 22 -7.12 -7.28 -1.87
CA GLY A 22 -6.57 -8.38 -1.07
C GLY A 22 -6.38 -8.00 0.39
N LEU A 23 -5.70 -8.87 1.16
CA LEU A 23 -5.45 -8.64 2.58
C LEU A 23 -4.46 -7.47 2.74
N SER A 24 -4.95 -6.35 3.26
CA SER A 24 -4.19 -5.13 3.41
C SER A 24 -4.42 -4.46 4.76
N LEU A 25 -3.53 -3.53 5.10
CA LEU A 25 -3.63 -2.69 6.29
C LEU A 25 -3.96 -1.25 5.88
N GLN A 26 -4.85 -0.61 6.63
CA GLN A 26 -5.27 0.77 6.37
C GLN A 26 -5.26 1.58 7.66
N THR A 27 -4.72 2.79 7.61
CA THR A 27 -4.81 3.75 8.71
C THR A 27 -6.21 4.37 8.79
N ARG A 28 -6.67 4.67 10.00
CA ARG A 28 -7.87 5.46 10.29
C ARG A 28 -7.48 6.75 11.01
N TYR A 29 -8.44 7.63 11.24
CA TYR A 29 -8.21 8.92 11.91
C TYR A 29 -7.53 8.78 13.29
N ASN A 30 -7.81 7.69 14.02
CA ASN A 30 -7.27 7.41 15.36
C ASN A 30 -6.09 6.43 15.35
N SER A 31 -5.52 6.15 14.18
CA SER A 31 -4.31 5.34 14.07
C SER A 31 -3.09 6.13 14.52
N THR A 32 -2.10 5.43 15.09
CA THR A 32 -0.79 6.00 15.40
C THR A 32 0.28 5.15 14.74
N VAL A 33 1.23 5.79 14.07
CA VAL A 33 2.39 5.13 13.47
C VAL A 33 3.65 5.72 14.10
N ARG A 34 4.49 4.87 14.67
CA ARG A 34 5.79 5.27 15.23
C ARG A 34 6.90 4.54 14.48
N VAL A 35 7.91 5.29 14.08
CA VAL A 35 9.12 4.77 13.44
C VAL A 35 10.19 4.59 14.49
N ASN A 36 10.88 3.45 14.45
CA ASN A 36 11.96 3.05 15.37
C ASN A 36 11.63 3.32 16.85
N PRO A 37 10.51 2.79 17.37
CA PRO A 37 10.19 2.99 18.77
C PRO A 37 11.21 2.26 19.66
N ASN A 38 11.56 2.87 20.80
CA ASN A 38 12.49 2.29 21.77
C ASN A 38 11.81 1.28 22.70
N TYR A 39 11.19 0.25 22.13
CA TYR A 39 10.59 -0.85 22.88
C TYR A 39 11.43 -2.11 22.70
N PRO A 40 11.54 -2.98 23.74
CA PRO A 40 12.32 -4.22 23.64
C PRO A 40 11.93 -5.10 22.44
N GLN A 41 10.64 -5.13 22.11
CA GLN A 41 10.11 -5.91 20.98
C GLN A 41 10.58 -5.35 19.64
N ALA A 42 10.68 -4.02 19.50
CA ALA A 42 11.15 -3.38 18.28
C ALA A 42 12.66 -3.62 18.08
N VAL A 43 13.44 -3.58 19.17
CA VAL A 43 14.87 -3.91 19.14
C VAL A 43 15.07 -5.38 18.78
N ALA A 44 14.32 -6.29 19.39
CA ALA A 44 14.39 -7.72 19.08
C ALA A 44 14.06 -8.00 17.61
N LEU A 45 13.01 -7.37 17.07
CA LEU A 45 12.64 -7.50 15.66
C LEU A 45 13.73 -6.96 14.72
N LEU A 46 14.33 -5.81 15.05
CA LEU A 46 15.42 -5.24 14.26
C LEU A 46 16.66 -6.15 14.26
N ASN A 47 17.03 -6.71 15.42
CA ASN A 47 18.16 -7.63 15.53
C ASN A 47 17.91 -8.90 14.72
N TRP A 48 16.74 -9.50 14.88
CA TRP A 48 16.32 -10.65 14.09
C TRP A 48 16.37 -10.35 12.58
N ALA A 49 15.87 -9.20 12.15
CA ALA A 49 15.87 -8.82 10.74
C ALA A 49 17.29 -8.58 10.18
N LYS A 50 18.21 -8.06 11.00
CA LYS A 50 19.63 -7.92 10.65
C LYS A 50 20.32 -9.27 10.47
N GLU A 51 20.08 -10.20 11.39
CA GLU A 51 20.61 -11.57 11.32
C GLU A 51 20.08 -12.35 10.11
N ASN A 52 18.82 -12.09 9.73
CA ASN A 52 18.13 -12.77 8.64
C ASN A 52 18.08 -11.93 7.34
N LYS A 53 18.95 -10.92 7.21
CA LYS A 53 18.92 -9.96 6.09
C LYS A 53 18.99 -10.66 4.72
N THR A 54 19.80 -11.70 4.60
CA THR A 54 19.93 -12.47 3.36
C THR A 54 18.61 -13.12 2.98
N MET A 55 17.91 -13.77 3.91
CA MET A 55 16.59 -14.39 3.69
C MET A 55 15.54 -13.37 3.26
N LEU A 56 15.49 -12.21 3.92
CA LEU A 56 14.52 -11.15 3.61
C LEU A 56 14.76 -10.55 2.22
N LEU A 57 16.02 -10.34 1.85
CA LEU A 57 16.41 -9.79 0.54
C LEU A 57 16.46 -10.84 -0.57
N SER A 58 16.58 -12.13 -0.23
CA SER A 58 16.59 -13.24 -1.18
C SER A 58 15.18 -13.70 -1.56
N SER A 59 14.14 -13.01 -1.09
CA SER A 59 12.79 -13.20 -1.60
C SER A 59 12.87 -13.18 -3.14
N PRO A 60 12.47 -14.24 -3.85
CA PRO A 60 12.31 -14.13 -5.29
C PRO A 60 11.37 -12.94 -5.48
N SER A 61 11.83 -11.95 -6.23
CA SER A 61 10.90 -11.18 -7.03
C SER A 61 10.33 -12.18 -8.03
N ASP A 62 9.42 -13.05 -7.55
CA ASP A 62 8.31 -13.46 -8.36
C ASP A 62 7.66 -12.14 -8.70
N LYS A 63 8.06 -11.62 -9.86
CA LYS A 63 7.32 -10.64 -10.60
C LYS A 63 5.86 -10.96 -10.31
N THR A 64 5.16 -9.98 -9.73
CA THR A 64 3.69 -9.90 -9.73
C THR A 64 3.19 -10.81 -10.82
N SER A 65 2.64 -11.98 -10.48
CA SER A 65 2.20 -12.91 -11.50
C SER A 65 1.33 -12.10 -12.47
N PRO A 66 1.67 -12.00 -13.76
CA PRO A 66 0.82 -11.30 -14.72
C PRO A 66 -0.45 -12.11 -15.04
N SER A 67 -0.85 -13.04 -14.16
CA SER A 67 -2.12 -13.75 -14.20
C SER A 67 -3.09 -13.17 -13.17
N SER A 68 -3.17 -11.85 -13.13
CA SER A 68 -4.44 -11.20 -12.87
C SER A 68 -4.55 -10.06 -13.87
N SER A 69 -4.90 -10.41 -15.10
CA SER A 69 -5.64 -9.49 -15.99
C SER A 69 -7.06 -9.30 -15.44
N ILE A 70 -7.17 -9.00 -14.14
CA ILE A 70 -8.34 -8.30 -13.63
C ILE A 70 -7.93 -6.84 -13.77
N ALA A 71 -8.31 -6.24 -14.91
CA ALA A 71 -8.42 -4.79 -15.00
C ALA A 71 -9.03 -4.31 -13.68
N PRO A 72 -8.45 -3.30 -13.00
CA PRO A 72 -8.91 -2.89 -11.68
C PRO A 72 -10.42 -2.72 -11.79
N MET A 73 -11.18 -3.61 -11.14
CA MET A 73 -12.62 -3.56 -11.18
C MET A 73 -12.97 -2.34 -10.35
N ILE A 74 -13.07 -1.20 -11.02
CA ILE A 74 -13.59 0.01 -10.45
C ILE A 74 -15.05 -0.32 -10.21
N VAL A 75 -15.36 -0.67 -8.96
CA VAL A 75 -16.74 -0.85 -8.51
C VAL A 75 -17.32 0.55 -8.45
N THR A 76 -17.84 0.98 -9.59
CA THR A 76 -18.57 2.22 -9.69
C THR A 76 -19.87 2.03 -8.90
N PRO A 77 -20.15 2.84 -7.86
CA PRO A 77 -21.44 2.83 -7.17
C PRO A 77 -22.57 2.91 -8.20
N ALA A 78 -23.67 2.20 -7.96
CA ALA A 78 -24.82 2.22 -8.86
C ALA A 78 -25.24 3.69 -9.13
N GLY A 79 -25.13 4.13 -10.39
CA GLY A 79 -25.45 5.50 -10.82
C GLY A 79 -24.26 6.40 -11.14
N GLN A 80 -23.01 5.94 -11.05
CA GLN A 80 -21.85 6.69 -11.54
C GLN A 80 -21.31 6.07 -12.83
N GLN A 81 -20.87 6.90 -13.78
CA GLN A 81 -20.21 6.47 -15.02
C GLN A 81 -18.75 6.90 -14.95
N LEU A 82 -17.84 5.96 -15.22
CA LEU A 82 -16.42 6.28 -15.38
C LEU A 82 -16.24 6.86 -16.78
N ILE A 83 -15.82 8.12 -16.85
CA ILE A 83 -15.46 8.79 -18.10
C ILE A 83 -13.96 9.12 -18.10
N SER A 84 -13.34 9.04 -19.26
CA SER A 84 -11.94 9.41 -19.44
C SER A 84 -11.76 10.92 -19.35
N ILE A 85 -10.59 11.38 -18.88
CA ILE A 85 -10.28 12.83 -18.80
C ILE A 85 -10.40 13.49 -20.19
N VAL A 86 -10.07 12.77 -21.26
CA VAL A 86 -10.26 13.27 -22.63
C VAL A 86 -11.73 13.46 -23.02
N GLU A 87 -12.65 12.68 -22.44
CA GLU A 87 -14.09 12.84 -22.67
C GLU A 87 -14.64 14.05 -21.90
N ILE A 88 -14.08 14.39 -20.74
CA ILE A 88 -14.42 15.61 -19.97
C ILE A 88 -14.08 16.86 -20.79
N LEU A 89 -12.91 16.87 -21.44
CA LEU A 89 -12.47 18.01 -22.26
C LEU A 89 -13.29 18.19 -23.54
N SER A 90 -14.00 17.16 -23.98
CA SER A 90 -14.85 17.18 -25.17
C SER A 90 -16.33 17.43 -24.84
N ALA A 91 -16.70 17.54 -23.56
CA ALA A 91 -18.08 17.77 -23.15
C ALA A 91 -18.51 19.21 -23.52
N PRO A 92 -19.69 19.40 -24.14
CA PRO A 92 -20.19 20.73 -24.45
C PRO A 92 -20.46 21.49 -23.15
N SER A 93 -19.90 22.70 -23.04
CA SER A 93 -20.18 23.62 -21.94
C SER A 93 -21.66 23.99 -21.98
N VAL A 94 -22.44 23.49 -21.02
CA VAL A 94 -23.84 23.88 -20.88
C VAL A 94 -23.88 25.24 -20.18
N SER A 95 -23.91 26.32 -20.95
CA SER A 95 -24.23 27.65 -20.45
C SER A 95 -25.72 27.68 -20.10
N HIS A 96 -26.05 27.65 -18.82
CA HIS A 96 -27.41 27.90 -18.35
C HIS A 96 -27.68 29.41 -18.42
N THR A 97 -28.65 29.82 -19.26
CA THR A 97 -29.38 31.10 -19.15
C THR A 97 -30.76 30.84 -18.60
#